data_AF-A0A495UG09-F1
#
_entry.id   AF-A0A495UG09-F1
#
_cell.length_a   1.000
_cell.length_b   1.000
_cell.length_c   1.000
_cell.angle_alpha   90.00
_cell.angle_beta   90.00
_cell.angle_gamma   90.00
#
_symmetry.space_group_name_H-M   'P 1'
#
loop_
_entity.id
_entity.type
_entity.pdbx_description
1 polymer ?
#
loop_
_entity_poly.entity_id
_entity_poly.type
_entity_poly.pdbx_seq_one_letter_code
_entity_poly.pdbx_strand_id
1 'polypeptide(L)'
;MDKRARELIDYGALCGFEMTGTDGAGHYRLEHPNGATLSVACTPGDYRGDRNNMALMRKLSGVTPPRARSGKYRRGTRQERFVPAAERVDSVSAQAERLLSRHQELCDQVAYLSAEGDATRCRPVVTELLEVETAIRDLGRPVPLRTFRTN
;
A
#
# COMPACT_ATOMS: atom_id res chain seq x y z
N MET A 1 -12.18 8.20 -20.37
CA MET A 1 -11.99 6.79 -19.95
C MET A 1 -13.34 6.10 -19.94
N ASP A 2 -13.47 5.01 -20.70
CA ASP A 2 -14.69 4.20 -20.79
C ASP A 2 -15.06 3.55 -19.44
N LYS A 3 -16.35 3.34 -19.19
CA LYS A 3 -16.84 2.73 -17.94
C LYS A 3 -16.30 1.31 -17.75
N ARG A 4 -16.23 0.52 -18.81
CA ARG A 4 -15.79 -0.89 -18.76
C ARG A 4 -14.28 -0.97 -18.58
N ALA A 5 -13.54 -0.09 -19.24
CA ALA A 5 -12.11 0.04 -19.00
C ALA A 5 -11.83 0.38 -17.52
N ARG A 6 -12.61 1.28 -16.94
CA ARG A 6 -12.49 1.63 -15.52
C ARG A 6 -12.79 0.43 -14.63
N GLU A 7 -13.86 -0.31 -14.88
CA GLU A 7 -14.19 -1.52 -14.12
C GLU A 7 -13.10 -2.59 -14.19
N LEU A 8 -12.43 -2.74 -15.34
CA LEU A 8 -11.29 -3.66 -15.50
C LEU A 8 -10.05 -3.20 -14.75
N ILE A 9 -9.78 -1.89 -14.72
CA ILE A 9 -8.65 -1.34 -13.96
C ILE A 9 -8.91 -1.46 -12.46
N ASP A 10 -10.12 -1.14 -12.00
CA ASP A 10 -10.54 -1.31 -10.61
C ASP A 10 -10.41 -2.79 -10.19
N TYR A 11 -10.78 -3.71 -11.07
CA TYR A 11 -10.61 -5.14 -10.85
C TYR A 11 -9.12 -5.55 -10.83
N GLY A 12 -8.30 -4.99 -11.70
CA GLY A 12 -6.85 -5.18 -11.71
C GLY A 12 -6.20 -4.71 -10.41
N ALA A 13 -6.62 -3.55 -9.89
CA ALA A 13 -6.16 -3.01 -8.61
C ALA A 13 -6.49 -3.95 -7.44
N LEU A 14 -7.68 -4.56 -7.42
CA LEU A 14 -8.02 -5.60 -6.44
C LEU A 14 -7.14 -6.86 -6.57
N CYS A 15 -6.59 -7.10 -7.76
CA CYS A 15 -5.62 -8.16 -8.03
C CYS A 15 -4.16 -7.71 -7.81
N GLY A 16 -3.89 -6.49 -7.32
CA GLY A 16 -2.54 -5.99 -7.11
C GLY A 16 -1.84 -5.42 -8.35
N PHE A 17 -2.58 -5.18 -9.44
CA PHE A 17 -2.05 -4.49 -10.61
C PHE A 17 -2.21 -2.97 -10.48
N GLU A 18 -1.20 -2.22 -10.91
CA GLU A 18 -1.20 -0.76 -10.93
C GLU A 18 -1.17 -0.25 -12.38
N MET A 19 -1.94 0.80 -12.68
CA MET A 19 -1.92 1.41 -14.00
C MET A 19 -0.72 2.35 -14.12
N THR A 20 0.25 1.98 -14.96
CA THR A 20 1.49 2.75 -15.15
C THR A 20 1.39 3.76 -16.28
N GLY A 21 0.40 3.64 -17.15
CA GLY A 21 0.12 4.62 -18.19
C GLY A 21 -0.74 4.07 -19.32
N THR A 22 -0.63 4.70 -20.49
CA THR A 22 -1.24 4.22 -21.73
C THR A 22 -0.15 3.87 -22.73
N ASP A 23 -0.27 2.74 -23.42
CA ASP A 23 0.50 2.55 -24.63
C ASP A 23 0.00 3.50 -25.73
N GLY A 24 0.89 3.90 -26.64
CA GLY A 24 0.55 4.80 -27.75
C GLY A 24 -0.52 4.26 -28.71
N ALA A 25 -1.02 3.04 -28.47
CA ALA A 25 -2.10 2.38 -29.21
C ALA A 25 -3.46 2.50 -28.50
N GLY A 26 -3.56 3.25 -27.39
CA GLY A 26 -4.81 3.45 -26.69
C GLY A 26 -5.23 2.27 -25.81
N HIS A 27 -4.27 1.60 -25.18
CA HIS A 27 -4.52 0.65 -24.09
C HIS A 27 -3.89 1.17 -22.81
N TYR A 28 -4.59 1.00 -21.69
CA TYR A 28 -4.04 1.18 -20.36
C TYR A 28 -3.09 0.03 -20.02
N ARG A 29 -1.86 0.36 -19.64
CA ARG A 29 -0.87 -0.62 -19.17
C ARG A 29 -1.03 -0.80 -17.67
N LEU A 30 -1.15 -2.06 -17.27
CA LEU A 30 -1.23 -2.52 -15.90
C LEU A 30 0.02 -3.33 -15.58
N GLU A 31 0.67 -3.04 -14.47
CA GLU A 31 1.87 -3.74 -14.01
C GLU A 31 1.63 -4.29 -12.61
N HIS A 32 2.09 -5.51 -12.36
CA HIS A 32 2.02 -6.14 -11.07
C HIS A 32 3.43 -6.22 -10.46
N PRO A 33 3.60 -6.09 -9.13
CA PRO A 33 4.91 -6.16 -8.46
C PRO A 33 5.72 -7.44 -8.70
N ASN A 34 5.11 -8.49 -9.27
CA ASN A 34 5.80 -9.73 -9.66
C ASN A 34 6.39 -9.68 -11.08
N GLY A 35 6.36 -8.52 -11.74
CA GLY A 35 6.83 -8.32 -13.12
C GLY A 35 5.81 -8.67 -14.21
N ALA A 36 4.57 -9.05 -13.86
CA ALA A 36 3.53 -9.31 -14.84
C ALA A 36 2.95 -8.00 -15.39
N THR A 37 2.79 -7.93 -16.71
CA THR A 37 2.22 -6.75 -17.40
C THR A 37 0.99 -7.14 -18.20
N LEU A 38 -0.03 -6.28 -18.20
CA LEU A 38 -1.28 -6.51 -18.94
C LEU A 38 -1.77 -5.20 -19.58
N SER A 39 -2.18 -5.26 -20.85
CA SER A 39 -2.77 -4.11 -21.54
C SER A 39 -4.29 -4.24 -21.59
N VAL A 40 -5.01 -3.19 -21.19
CA VAL A 40 -6.47 -3.09 -21.23
C VAL A 40 -6.87 -2.03 -22.24
N ALA A 41 -7.64 -2.37 -23.26
CA ALA A 41 -8.10 -1.40 -24.25
C ALA A 41 -8.85 -0.21 -23.62
N CYS A 42 -8.60 1.00 -24.10
CA CYS A 42 -9.30 2.21 -23.64
C CYS A 42 -10.81 2.15 -23.88
N THR A 43 -11.23 1.38 -24.89
CA THR A 43 -12.63 1.10 -25.24
C THR A 43 -12.83 -0.42 -25.40
N PRO A 44 -13.08 -1.17 -24.31
CA PRO A 44 -13.32 -2.61 -24.39
C PRO A 44 -14.65 -2.89 -25.09
N GLY A 45 -14.58 -3.47 -26.29
CA GLY A 45 -15.78 -3.82 -27.06
C GLY A 45 -16.50 -5.06 -26.51
N ASP A 46 -15.74 -6.08 -26.15
CA ASP A 46 -16.30 -7.43 -25.94
C ASP A 46 -16.31 -7.88 -24.48
N TYR A 47 -17.50 -8.25 -24.00
CA TYR A 47 -17.69 -8.83 -22.66
C TYR A 47 -16.87 -10.11 -22.43
N ARG A 48 -16.62 -10.89 -23.49
CA ARG A 48 -15.75 -12.07 -23.42
C ARG A 48 -14.29 -11.68 -23.20
N GLY A 49 -13.81 -10.61 -23.84
CA GLY A 49 -12.47 -10.06 -23.64
C GLY A 49 -12.27 -9.59 -22.20
N ASP A 50 -13.24 -8.87 -21.65
CA ASP A 50 -13.22 -8.40 -20.26
C ASP A 50 -13.09 -9.57 -19.28
N ARG A 51 -13.89 -10.63 -19.46
CA ARG A 51 -13.86 -11.81 -18.60
C ARG A 51 -12.53 -12.56 -18.69
N ASN A 52 -11.95 -12.65 -19.90
CA ASN A 52 -10.64 -13.26 -20.11
C ASN A 52 -9.54 -12.45 -19.42
N ASN A 53 -9.59 -11.12 -19.52
CA ASN A 53 -8.65 -10.23 -18.82
C ASN A 53 -8.75 -10.38 -17.30
N MET A 54 -9.96 -10.43 -16.74
CA MET A 54 -10.15 -10.68 -15.31
C MET A 54 -9.62 -12.06 -14.87
N ALA A 55 -9.82 -13.10 -15.69
CA ALA A 55 -9.28 -14.43 -15.41
C ALA A 55 -7.75 -14.45 -15.47
N LEU A 56 -7.17 -13.75 -16.44
CA LEU A 56 -5.73 -13.61 -16.58
C LEU A 56 -5.12 -12.85 -15.41
N MET A 57 -5.74 -11.75 -14.96
CA MET A 57 -5.33 -11.01 -13.77
C MET A 57 -5.32 -11.91 -12.53
N ARG A 58 -6.37 -12.71 -12.30
CA ARG A 58 -6.40 -13.68 -11.18
C ARG A 58 -5.25 -14.69 -11.27
N LYS A 59 -5.01 -15.21 -12.48
CA LYS A 59 -3.96 -16.21 -12.70
C LYS A 59 -2.58 -15.63 -12.43
N LEU A 60 -2.33 -14.40 -12.87
CA LEU A 60 -1.05 -13.73 -12.76
C LEU A 60 -0.77 -13.20 -11.34
N SER A 61 -1.79 -12.73 -10.62
CA SER A 61 -1.63 -12.26 -9.25
C SER A 61 -1.70 -13.38 -8.21
N GLY A 62 -2.33 -14.51 -8.53
CA GLY A 62 -2.70 -15.54 -7.55
C GLY A 62 -3.79 -15.08 -6.58
N VAL A 63 -4.33 -13.87 -6.75
CA VAL A 63 -5.36 -13.29 -5.91
C VAL A 63 -6.72 -13.52 -6.56
N THR A 64 -7.63 -14.16 -5.81
CA THR A 64 -9.04 -14.22 -6.19
C THR A 64 -9.78 -13.12 -5.45
N PRO A 65 -10.03 -11.95 -6.07
CA PRO A 65 -10.75 -10.88 -5.40
C PRO A 65 -12.17 -11.32 -5.09
N PRO A 66 -12.77 -10.83 -3.99
CA PRO A 66 -14.12 -11.17 -3.60
C PRO A 66 -15.07 -10.87 -4.76
N ARG A 67 -15.82 -11.90 -5.19
CA ARG A 67 -16.75 -11.76 -6.31
C ARG A 67 -17.87 -10.81 -5.89
N ALA A 68 -17.97 -9.66 -6.54
CA ALA A 68 -19.13 -8.80 -6.40
C ALA A 68 -20.38 -9.64 -6.76
N ARG A 69 -21.32 -9.77 -5.81
CA ARG A 69 -22.62 -10.41 -6.09
C ARG A 69 -23.25 -9.67 -7.27
N SER A 70 -23.83 -10.43 -8.20
CA SER A 70 -24.36 -9.87 -9.45
C SER A 70 -25.33 -8.73 -9.15
N GLY A 71 -25.04 -7.56 -9.70
CA GLY A 71 -25.84 -6.36 -9.50
C GLY A 71 -25.25 -5.46 -8.42
N LYS A 72 -24.67 -4.36 -8.90
CA LYS A 72 -24.18 -3.20 -8.12
C LYS A 72 -22.81 -3.42 -7.49
N TYR A 73 -21.78 -2.98 -8.23
CA TYR A 73 -20.77 -2.11 -7.62
C TYR A 73 -21.49 -0.85 -7.14
N ARG A 74 -22.27 -0.96 -6.05
CA ARG A 74 -22.58 0.21 -5.24
C ARG A 74 -21.22 0.67 -4.74
N ARG A 75 -20.92 1.96 -4.92
CA ARG A 75 -19.87 2.67 -4.19
C ARG A 75 -20.08 2.39 -2.70
N GLY A 76 -19.53 1.27 -2.23
CA GLY A 76 -19.34 0.98 -0.84
C GLY A 76 -18.15 1.82 -0.47
N THR A 77 -18.42 2.88 0.28
CA THR A 77 -17.45 3.74 0.96
C THR A 77 -16.41 2.90 1.68
N ARG A 78 -15.33 2.57 0.96
CA ARG A 78 -14.01 2.37 1.53
C ARG A 78 -13.05 3.06 0.58
N GLN A 79 -13.02 4.39 0.69
CA GLN A 79 -11.81 5.13 0.36
C GLN A 79 -10.74 4.66 1.34
N GLU A 80 -10.15 3.49 1.12
CA GLU A 80 -8.71 3.41 1.33
C GLU A 80 -8.18 4.30 0.22
N ARG A 81 -7.86 5.56 0.58
CA ARG A 81 -7.33 6.54 -0.36
C ARG A 81 -6.20 5.84 -1.12
N PHE A 82 -6.36 5.69 -2.42
CA PHE A 82 -5.26 5.32 -3.28
C PHE A 82 -4.31 6.51 -3.23
N VAL A 83 -3.37 6.45 -2.29
CA VAL A 83 -2.29 7.42 -2.16
C VAL A 83 -1.30 7.05 -3.27
N PRO A 84 -1.07 7.92 -4.27
CA PRO A 84 -0.02 7.74 -5.27
C PRO A 84 1.31 7.36 -4.59
N ALA A 85 2.14 6.53 -5.22
CA ALA A 85 3.40 6.08 -4.63
C ALA A 85 4.27 7.26 -4.14
N ALA A 86 4.25 8.41 -4.83
CA ALA A 86 4.92 9.63 -4.41
C ALA A 86 4.39 10.19 -3.06
N GLU A 87 3.06 10.28 -2.90
CA GLU A 87 2.46 10.74 -1.65
C GLU A 87 2.66 9.73 -0.49
N ARG A 88 2.84 8.43 -0.79
CA ARG A 88 3.25 7.44 0.23
C ARG A 88 4.69 7.66 0.67
N VAL A 89 5.59 7.99 -0.25
CA VAL A 89 6.98 8.34 0.09
C VAL A 89 7.02 9.61 0.92
N ASP A 90 6.24 10.64 0.58
CA ASP A 90 6.18 11.91 1.31
C ASP A 90 5.56 11.77 2.72
N SER A 91 4.55 10.90 2.86
CA SER A 91 3.95 10.62 4.17
C SER A 91 4.85 9.76 5.06
N VAL A 92 5.57 8.80 4.48
CA VAL A 92 6.57 7.99 5.20
C VAL A 92 7.78 8.84 5.59
N SER A 93 8.25 9.75 4.73
CA SER A 93 9.35 10.66 5.05
C SER A 93 8.95 11.64 6.16
N ALA A 94 7.77 12.26 6.07
CA ALA A 94 7.25 13.12 7.13
C ALA A 94 7.05 12.37 8.46
N GLN A 95 6.64 11.10 8.40
CA GLN A 95 6.52 10.26 9.60
C GLN A 95 7.89 9.92 10.20
N ALA A 96 8.90 9.64 9.36
CA ALA A 96 10.27 9.40 9.79
C ALA A 96 10.88 10.63 10.47
N GLU A 97 10.72 11.82 9.88
CA GLU A 97 11.19 13.07 10.47
C GLU A 97 10.57 13.33 11.85
N ARG A 98 9.27 13.10 12.02
CA ARG A 98 8.60 13.25 13.32
C ARG A 98 9.14 12.29 14.37
N LEU A 99 9.38 11.03 14.00
CA LEU A 99 9.90 10.04 14.93
C LEU A 99 11.36 10.32 15.31
N LEU A 100 12.18 10.82 14.37
CA LEU A 100 13.54 11.24 14.67
C LEU A 100 13.57 12.45 15.62
N SER A 101 12.72 13.45 15.38
CA SER A 101 12.58 14.59 16.31
C SER A 101 12.13 14.14 17.69
N ARG A 102 11.16 13.23 17.77
CA ARG A 102 10.69 12.69 19.06
C ARG A 102 11.75 11.85 19.77
N HIS A 103 12.54 11.06 19.03
CA HIS A 103 13.65 10.29 19.58
C HIS A 103 14.69 11.21 20.21
N GLN A 104 15.06 12.30 19.51
CA GLN A 104 15.99 13.29 20.03
C GLN A 104 15.48 13.96 21.32
N GLU A 105 14.21 14.38 21.35
CA GLU A 105 13.59 14.95 22.56
C GLU A 105 13.63 13.98 23.75
N LEU A 106 13.32 12.71 23.53
CA LEU A 106 13.33 11.69 24.56
C LEU A 106 14.76 11.38 25.03
N CYS A 107 15.75 11.38 24.13
CA CYS A 107 17.17 11.28 24.49
C CYS A 107 17.59 12.44 25.41
N ASP A 108 17.24 13.68 25.05
CA ASP A 108 17.56 14.86 25.85
C ASP A 108 16.87 14.81 27.22
N GLN A 109 15.62 14.34 27.26
CA GLN A 109 14.85 14.17 28.50
C GLN A 109 15.43 13.07 29.40
N VAL A 110 15.88 11.95 28.84
CA VAL A 110 16.58 10.89 29.59
C VAL A 110 17.91 11.42 30.13
N ALA A 111 18.67 12.17 29.33
CA ALA A 111 19.94 12.76 29.77
C ALA A 111 19.73 13.73 30.94
N TYR A 112 18.71 14.59 30.86
CA TYR A 112 18.34 15.50 31.93
C TYR A 112 17.92 14.78 33.22
N LEU A 113 16.99 13.82 33.13
CA LEU A 113 16.49 13.08 34.30
C LEU A 113 17.57 12.18 34.93
N SER A 114 18.49 11.66 34.11
CA SER A 114 19.64 10.89 34.59
C SER A 114 20.62 11.78 35.36
N ALA A 115 20.80 13.03 34.94
CA ALA A 115 21.62 14.02 35.66
C ALA A 115 20.97 14.46 36.98
N GLU A 116 19.64 14.51 37.07
CA GLU A 116 18.90 14.76 38.31
C GLU A 116 18.91 13.55 39.28
N GLY A 117 19.31 12.36 38.82
CA GLY A 117 19.31 11.13 39.62
C GLY A 117 17.91 10.53 39.86
N ASP A 118 16.89 10.97 39.13
CA ASP A 118 15.51 10.54 39.31
C ASP A 118 15.19 9.31 38.42
N ALA A 119 15.65 8.15 38.87
CA ALA A 119 15.46 6.88 38.18
C ALA A 119 13.97 6.50 38.01
N THR A 120 13.11 6.98 38.91
CA THR A 120 11.66 6.76 38.85
C THR A 120 11.00 7.46 37.68
N ARG A 121 11.46 8.68 37.34
CA ARG A 121 10.96 9.44 36.18
C ARG A 121 11.64 9.04 34.87
N CYS A 122 12.84 8.48 34.92
CA CYS A 122 13.53 7.96 33.73
C CYS A 122 12.82 6.76 33.10
N ARG A 123 12.30 5.83 33.92
CA ARG A 123 11.73 4.56 33.45
C ARG A 123 10.63 4.69 32.38
N PRO A 124 9.59 5.54 32.54
CA PRO A 124 8.58 5.71 31.49
C PRO A 124 9.16 6.33 30.21
N VAL A 125 10.09 7.29 30.33
CA VAL A 125 10.72 7.95 29.17
C VAL A 125 11.58 6.98 28.37
N VAL A 126 12.34 6.10 29.04
CA VAL A 126 13.10 5.04 28.38
C VAL A 126 12.19 4.01 27.69
N THR A 127 11.01 3.74 28.27
CA THR A 127 10.04 2.83 27.65
C THR A 127 9.49 3.44 26.35
N GLU A 128 9.13 4.72 26.38
CA GLU A 128 8.67 5.46 25.21
C GLU A 128 9.78 5.56 24.14
N LEU A 129 11.04 5.76 24.53
CA LEU A 129 12.18 5.76 23.62
C LEU A 129 12.30 4.43 22.87
N LEU A 130 12.15 3.29 23.57
CA LEU A 130 12.20 1.97 22.94
C LEU A 130 11.02 1.74 21.96
N GLU A 131 9.84 2.27 22.27
CA GLU A 131 8.69 2.25 21.35
C GLU A 131 8.94 3.08 20.09
N VAL A 132 9.56 4.26 20.23
CA VAL A 132 9.94 5.10 19.10
C VAL A 132 11.03 4.43 18.25
N GLU A 133 12.05 3.83 18.88
CA GLU A 133 13.12 3.11 18.17
C GLU A 133 12.59 1.89 17.40
N THR A 134 11.62 1.16 17.98
CA THR A 134 10.96 0.06 17.28
C THR A 134 10.13 0.55 16.11
N ALA A 135 9.39 1.67 16.26
CA ALA A 135 8.66 2.29 15.17
C ALA A 135 9.58 2.76 14.01
N ILE A 136 10.73 3.36 14.32
CA ILE A 136 11.74 3.76 13.33
C ILE A 136 12.29 2.52 12.60
N ARG A 137 12.59 1.46 13.35
CA ARG A 137 13.10 0.20 12.78
C ARG A 137 12.07 -0.46 11.86
N ASP A 138 10.79 -0.42 12.23
CA ASP A 138 9.72 -1.02 11.44
C ASP A 138 9.38 -0.20 10.18
N LEU A 139 9.56 1.13 10.22
CA LEU A 139 9.51 1.98 9.01
C LEU A 139 10.61 1.66 8.00
N GLY A 140 11.79 1.26 8.48
CA GLY A 140 12.93 0.87 7.64
C GLY A 140 12.90 -0.58 7.14
N ARG A 141 11.97 -1.42 7.63
CA ARG A 141 11.86 -2.81 7.18
C ARG A 141 11.06 -2.88 5.88
N PRO A 142 11.59 -3.49 4.81
CA PRO A 142 10.73 -3.89 3.70
C PRO A 142 9.67 -4.83 4.25
N VAL A 143 8.40 -4.48 4.07
CA VAL A 143 7.28 -5.31 4.50
C VAL A 143 7.50 -6.71 3.93
N PRO A 144 7.72 -7.76 4.76
CA PRO A 144 7.88 -9.09 4.22
C PRO A 144 6.58 -9.45 3.52
N LEU A 145 6.65 -9.72 2.22
CA LEU A 145 5.59 -10.36 1.48
C LEU A 145 5.27 -11.65 2.24
N ARG A 146 4.18 -11.66 3.01
CA ARG A 146 3.68 -12.84 3.70
C ARG A 146 3.47 -13.91 2.65
N THR A 147 4.43 -14.82 2.51
CA THR A 147 4.27 -16.07 1.79
C THR A 147 3.23 -16.87 2.57
N PHE A 148 1.97 -16.79 2.13
CA PHE A 148 0.94 -17.71 2.60
C PHE A 148 1.34 -19.11 2.14
N ARG A 149 1.96 -19.88 3.05
CA ARG A 149 2.00 -21.34 2.97
C ARG A 149 0.59 -21.86 3.23
N THR A 150 -0.05 -22.39 2.19
CA THR A 150 -1.26 -23.20 2.31
C THR A 150 -0.87 -24.63 2.66
N ASN A 151 -1.34 -25.12 3.81
CA ASN A 151 -1.62 -26.55 4.02
C ASN A 151 -3.04 -26.85 3.55
#